data_AF-A0A453FKI8-F1
#
_entry.id   AF-A0A453FKI8-F1
#
_cell.length_a   1.000
_cell.length_b   1.000
_cell.length_c   1.000
_cell.angle_alpha   90.00
_cell.angle_beta   90.00
_cell.angle_gamma   90.00
#
_symmetry.space_group_name_H-M   'P 1'
#
loop_
_entity.id
_entity.type
_entity.pdbx_description
1 polymer ?
#
loop_
_entity_poly.entity_id
_entity_poly.type
_entity_poly.pdbx_seq_one_letter_code
_entity_poly.pdbx_strand_id
1 'polypeptide(L)'
;PSGARSSFRLLKAGIFTAVTAALGATGYVTYAYSVDEVDQMTREFRKNSKLPISEDLSGFEKFKAMAYSETVKVPAAAIDLYLDVRSQIEDQIQGFVEPSSEKLLPDLPPQEQHVFTIVLDLNETLVYSDWKRERGWRTFKRPGVDAFLEHLAKFYEVVVCILIN
;
A
#
# COMPACT_ATOMS: atom_id res chain seq x y z
N PRO A 1 20.80 -25.26 43.75
CA PRO A 1 21.01 -24.67 42.42
C PRO A 1 19.76 -24.85 41.52
N SER A 2 18.75 -23.98 41.67
CA SER A 2 17.47 -24.10 40.94
C SER A 2 16.82 -22.77 40.49
N GLY A 3 17.34 -21.61 40.90
CA GLY A 3 16.70 -20.31 40.65
C GLY A 3 16.92 -19.67 39.26
N ALA A 4 18.08 -19.86 38.65
CA ALA A 4 18.49 -19.09 37.46
C ALA A 4 17.76 -19.47 36.15
N ARG A 5 17.20 -20.68 36.04
CA ARG A 5 16.45 -21.12 34.84
C ARG A 5 15.03 -20.57 34.75
N SER A 6 14.45 -20.14 35.88
CA SER A 6 13.08 -19.62 35.94
C SER A 6 13.00 -18.16 35.48
N SER A 7 13.92 -17.31 35.96
CA SER A 7 13.97 -15.88 35.60
C SER A 7 14.21 -15.64 34.10
N PHE A 8 15.05 -16.47 33.46
CA PHE A 8 15.31 -16.39 32.03
C PHE A 8 14.08 -16.75 31.18
N ARG A 9 13.17 -17.60 31.67
CA ARG A 9 11.91 -17.92 30.98
C ARG A 9 10.90 -16.77 31.08
N LEU A 10 10.83 -16.12 32.23
CA LEU A 10 9.97 -14.94 32.43
C LEU A 10 10.41 -13.76 31.57
N LEU A 11 11.73 -13.52 31.45
CA LEU A 11 12.25 -12.47 30.58
C LEU A 11 11.94 -12.76 29.10
N LYS A 12 12.09 -14.01 28.65
CA LYS A 12 11.71 -14.42 27.29
C LYS A 12 10.21 -14.26 27.03
N ALA A 13 9.36 -14.66 27.98
CA ALA A 13 7.92 -14.48 27.88
C ALA A 13 7.53 -12.99 27.82
N GLY A 14 8.16 -12.15 28.63
CA GLY A 14 7.95 -10.70 28.64
C GLY A 14 8.35 -10.01 27.32
N ILE A 15 9.44 -10.44 26.69
CA ILE A 15 9.84 -9.93 25.38
C ILE A 15 8.80 -10.33 24.31
N PHE A 16 8.36 -11.59 24.32
CA PHE A 16 7.38 -12.08 23.34
C PHE A 16 6.04 -11.35 23.45
N THR A 17 5.54 -11.13 24.68
CA THR A 17 4.29 -10.40 24.90
C THR A 17 4.41 -8.93 24.48
N ALA A 18 5.52 -8.27 24.78
CA ALA A 18 5.77 -6.89 24.37
C ALA A 18 5.79 -6.74 22.84
N VAL A 19 6.49 -7.63 22.13
CA VAL A 19 6.54 -7.63 20.66
C VAL A 19 5.15 -7.88 20.07
N THR A 20 4.41 -8.86 20.58
CA THR A 20 3.06 -9.16 20.09
C THR A 20 2.10 -7.99 20.29
N ALA A 21 2.13 -7.36 21.46
CA ALA A 21 1.32 -6.19 21.75
C ALA A 21 1.67 -5.00 20.86
N ALA A 22 2.96 -4.76 20.63
CA ALA A 22 3.43 -3.70 19.73
C ALA A 22 2.99 -3.95 18.27
N LEU A 23 3.12 -5.18 17.76
CA LEU A 23 2.67 -5.54 16.42
C LEU A 23 1.15 -5.41 16.25
N GLY A 24 0.37 -5.84 17.24
CA GLY A 24 -1.09 -5.70 17.21
C GLY A 24 -1.54 -4.23 17.21
N ALA A 25 -0.96 -3.41 18.09
CA ALA A 25 -1.28 -1.99 18.17
C ALA A 25 -0.88 -1.23 16.90
N THR A 26 0.34 -1.45 16.41
CA THR A 26 0.82 -0.81 15.16
C THR A 26 -0.02 -1.26 13.96
N GLY A 27 -0.38 -2.54 13.88
CA GLY A 27 -1.28 -3.06 12.83
C GLY A 27 -2.69 -2.46 12.88
N TYR A 28 -3.25 -2.22 14.07
CA TYR A 28 -4.54 -1.55 14.21
C TYR A 28 -4.48 -0.09 13.78
N VAL A 29 -3.47 0.66 14.25
CA VAL A 29 -3.29 2.07 13.86
C VAL A 29 -3.14 2.20 12.35
N THR A 30 -2.36 1.30 11.76
CA THR A 30 -2.13 1.20 10.33
C THR A 30 -3.42 0.94 9.52
N TYR A 31 -4.36 0.18 10.08
CA TYR A 31 -5.62 -0.16 9.41
C TYR A 31 -6.69 0.93 9.59
N ALA A 32 -6.75 1.54 10.77
CA ALA A 32 -7.82 2.46 11.14
C ALA A 32 -7.58 3.91 10.69
N TYR A 33 -6.32 4.31 10.49
CA TYR A 33 -5.93 5.70 10.22
C TYR A 33 -5.05 5.81 8.98
N SER A 34 -5.21 6.89 8.21
CA SER A 34 -4.32 7.20 7.08
C SER A 34 -2.99 7.79 7.55
N VAL A 35 -1.97 7.72 6.69
CA VAL A 35 -0.63 8.28 6.99
C VAL A 35 -0.71 9.78 7.32
N ASP A 36 -1.53 10.54 6.59
CA ASP A 36 -1.74 11.97 6.83
C ASP A 36 -2.37 12.26 8.20
N GLU A 37 -3.33 11.44 8.62
CA GLU A 37 -3.99 11.60 9.92
C GLU A 37 -3.00 11.33 11.07
N VAL A 38 -2.16 10.30 10.92
CA VAL A 38 -1.09 10.00 11.88
C VAL A 38 0.00 11.08 11.87
N ASP A 39 0.36 11.64 10.71
CA ASP A 39 1.28 12.78 10.60
C ASP A 39 0.76 13.97 11.39
N GLN A 40 -0.51 14.32 11.19
CA GLN A 40 -1.18 15.45 11.84
C GLN A 40 -1.25 15.27 13.36
N MET A 41 -1.69 14.10 13.84
CA MET A 41 -1.79 13.82 15.27
C MET A 41 -0.43 13.87 15.98
N THR A 42 0.63 13.41 15.31
CA THR A 42 1.96 13.33 15.91
C THR A 42 2.81 14.58 15.72
N ARG A 43 2.36 15.53 14.88
CA ARG A 43 3.10 16.74 14.52
C ARG A 43 3.50 17.58 15.72
N GLU A 44 2.58 17.83 16.64
CA GLU A 44 2.87 18.65 17.82
C GLU A 44 3.85 17.98 18.77
N PHE A 45 3.73 16.67 18.95
CA PHE A 45 4.68 15.88 19.73
C PHE A 45 6.10 15.93 19.13
N ARG A 46 6.21 15.81 17.80
CA ARG A 46 7.48 15.87 17.07
C ARG A 46 8.09 17.27 17.03
N LYS A 47 7.29 18.33 16.99
CA LYS A 47 7.80 19.71 17.12
C LYS A 47 8.39 19.94 18.50
N ASN A 48 7.69 19.48 19.54
CA ASN A 48 8.14 19.65 20.93
C ASN A 48 9.43 18.89 21.23
N SER A 49 9.69 17.76 20.56
CA SER A 49 10.94 17.02 20.73
C SER A 49 12.16 17.67 20.06
N LYS A 50 11.95 18.58 19.09
CA LYS A 50 13.00 19.28 18.33
C LYS A 50 13.45 20.62 18.95
N LEU A 51 12.77 21.10 19.99
CA LEU A 51 13.12 22.37 20.64
C LEU A 51 14.49 22.30 21.35
N PRO A 52 15.34 23.34 21.22
CA PRO A 52 16.63 23.39 21.90
C PRO A 52 16.41 23.54 23.42
N ILE A 53 17.20 22.79 24.19
CA ILE A 53 17.16 22.81 25.65
C ILE A 53 17.69 24.17 26.11
N SER A 54 16.89 24.95 26.84
CA SER A 54 17.26 26.27 27.36
C SER A 54 18.56 26.21 28.18
N GLU A 55 19.52 27.09 27.87
CA GLU A 55 20.87 27.05 28.47
C GLU A 55 20.94 27.55 29.93
N ASP A 56 19.90 28.19 30.46
CA ASP A 56 19.90 28.87 31.78
C ASP A 56 19.56 27.96 32.98
N LEU A 57 19.60 26.64 32.84
CA LEU A 57 19.22 25.68 33.90
C LEU A 57 20.42 25.24 34.77
N SER A 58 20.17 25.03 36.08
CA SER A 58 21.20 24.53 37.01
C SER A 58 21.74 23.15 36.58
N GLY A 59 23.01 22.83 36.90
CA GLY A 59 23.70 21.67 36.30
C GLY A 59 23.01 20.30 36.45
N PHE A 60 22.34 20.06 37.58
CA PHE A 60 21.55 18.83 37.79
C PHE A 60 20.20 18.88 37.06
N GLU A 61 19.54 20.04 37.02
CA GLU A 61 18.31 20.25 36.24
C GLU A 61 18.56 20.14 34.73
N LYS A 62 19.72 20.59 34.26
CA LYS A 62 20.19 20.44 32.89
C LYS A 62 20.39 18.96 32.53
N PHE A 63 20.99 18.17 33.40
CA PHE A 63 21.16 16.73 33.19
C PHE A 63 19.80 16.01 33.18
N LYS A 64 18.91 16.34 34.12
CA LYS A 64 17.54 15.83 34.17
C LYS A 64 16.77 16.19 32.89
N ALA A 65 16.84 17.45 32.44
CA ALA A 65 16.21 17.93 31.21
C ALA A 65 16.80 17.26 29.95
N MET A 66 18.11 17.03 29.91
CA MET A 66 18.78 16.30 28.82
C MET A 66 18.29 14.85 28.76
N ALA A 67 18.24 14.15 29.89
CA ALA A 67 17.70 12.79 29.96
C ALA A 67 16.22 12.73 29.56
N TYR A 68 15.38 13.67 30.02
CA TYR A 68 14.00 13.79 29.54
C TYR A 68 13.97 14.03 28.03
N SER A 69 14.82 14.89 27.49
CA SER A 69 14.89 15.15 26.04
C SER A 69 15.21 13.89 25.23
N GLU A 70 16.07 13.01 25.72
CA GLU A 70 16.37 11.73 25.06
C GLU A 70 15.16 10.78 25.09
N THR A 71 14.40 10.77 26.20
CA THR A 71 13.18 9.95 26.30
C THR A 71 12.04 10.41 25.39
N VAL A 72 11.93 11.69 25.05
CA VAL A 72 10.95 12.18 24.05
C VAL A 72 11.46 12.11 22.62
N LYS A 73 12.78 12.19 22.41
CA LYS A 73 13.38 12.07 21.08
C LYS A 73 13.24 10.66 20.50
N VAL A 74 13.41 9.62 21.31
CA VAL A 74 13.35 8.23 20.84
C VAL A 74 11.96 7.88 20.25
N PRO A 75 10.82 8.13 20.93
CA PRO A 75 9.50 7.93 20.35
C PRO A 75 9.23 8.83 19.14
N ALA A 76 9.69 10.09 19.17
CA ALA A 76 9.51 11.00 18.05
C ALA A 76 10.23 10.51 16.78
N ALA A 77 11.47 10.03 16.93
CA ALA A 77 12.22 9.42 15.83
C ALA A 77 11.60 8.11 15.33
N ALA A 78 11.02 7.30 16.22
CA ALA A 78 10.31 6.09 15.84
C ALA A 78 9.03 6.40 15.03
N ILE A 79 8.32 7.47 15.39
CA ILE A 79 7.17 7.96 14.61
C ILE A 79 7.61 8.47 13.25
N ASP A 80 8.69 9.26 13.18
CA ASP A 80 9.23 9.75 11.91
C ASP A 80 9.64 8.58 10.99
N LEU A 81 10.28 7.55 11.54
CA LEU A 81 10.64 6.33 10.80
C LEU A 81 9.39 5.57 10.32
N TYR A 82 8.36 5.45 11.16
CA TYR A 82 7.10 4.79 10.78
C TYR A 82 6.43 5.51 9.61
N LEU A 83 6.34 6.84 9.66
CA LEU A 83 5.72 7.65 8.61
C LEU A 83 6.49 7.55 7.29
N ASP A 84 7.82 7.64 7.32
CA ASP A 84 8.67 7.55 6.11
C ASP A 84 8.58 6.17 5.42
N VAL A 85 8.65 5.09 6.20
CA VAL A 85 8.50 3.73 5.65
C VAL A 85 7.10 3.53 5.05
N ARG A 86 6.06 4.06 5.71
CA ARG A 86 4.68 3.98 5.23
C ARG A 86 4.46 4.75 3.94
N SER A 87 4.95 5.98 3.84
CA SER A 87 4.81 6.79 2.63
C SER A 87 5.54 6.16 1.44
N GLN A 88 6.75 5.61 1.64
CA GLN A 88 7.47 4.92 0.57
C GLN A 88 6.74 3.70 0.03
N ILE A 89 6.08 2.94 0.91
CA ILE A 89 5.26 1.79 0.50
C ILE A 89 4.03 2.26 -0.27
N GLU A 90 3.37 3.31 0.19
CA GLU A 90 2.17 3.86 -0.46
C GLU A 90 2.49 4.47 -1.83
N ASP A 91 3.58 5.23 -1.95
CA ASP A 91 4.08 5.77 -3.23
C ASP A 91 4.37 4.65 -4.25
N GLN A 92 4.97 3.54 -3.79
CA GLN A 92 5.21 2.37 -4.65
C GLN A 92 3.91 1.69 -5.08
N ILE A 93 2.92 1.62 -4.20
CA ILE A 93 1.62 1.00 -4.50
C ILE A 93 0.80 1.90 -5.43
N GLN A 94 0.82 3.21 -5.24
CA GLN A 94 0.05 4.15 -6.04
C GLN A 94 0.39 4.07 -7.52
N GLY A 95 1.67 3.84 -7.87
CA GLY A 95 2.10 3.59 -9.25
C GLY A 95 1.49 2.34 -9.92
N PHE A 96 0.93 1.41 -9.16
CA PHE A 96 0.22 0.23 -9.67
C PHE A 96 -1.31 0.33 -9.55
N VAL A 97 -1.81 1.12 -8.61
CA VAL A 97 -3.25 1.21 -8.28
C VAL A 97 -3.94 2.34 -9.03
N GLU A 98 -3.24 3.42 -9.35
CA GLU A 98 -3.82 4.52 -10.11
C GLU A 98 -3.86 4.17 -11.60
N PRO A 99 -5.04 4.14 -12.25
CA PRO A 99 -5.10 3.93 -13.68
C PRO A 99 -4.30 5.04 -14.34
N SER A 100 -3.29 4.66 -15.13
CA SER A 100 -2.33 5.57 -15.77
C SER A 100 -2.95 6.57 -16.77
N SER A 101 -4.27 6.54 -16.95
CA SER A 101 -5.03 7.49 -17.75
C SER A 101 -6.42 7.73 -17.15
N GLU A 102 -6.82 9.01 -16.99
CA GLU A 102 -8.20 9.41 -16.65
C GLU A 102 -9.21 8.94 -17.71
N LYS A 103 -8.73 8.79 -18.96
CA LYS A 103 -9.56 8.40 -20.10
C LYS A 103 -8.94 7.21 -20.82
N LEU A 104 -9.65 6.08 -20.80
CA LEU A 104 -9.18 4.83 -21.40
C LEU A 104 -9.20 4.84 -22.93
N LEU A 105 -9.96 5.75 -23.55
CA LEU A 105 -10.13 5.87 -24.99
C LEU A 105 -9.82 7.30 -25.45
N PRO A 106 -9.09 7.51 -26.56
CA PRO A 106 -8.91 8.84 -27.13
C PRO A 106 -10.26 9.41 -27.59
N ASP A 107 -10.37 10.75 -27.64
CA ASP A 107 -11.55 11.40 -28.19
C ASP A 107 -11.74 11.07 -29.68
N LEU A 108 -12.94 10.60 -30.05
CA LEU A 108 -13.27 10.38 -31.45
C LEU A 108 -13.37 11.71 -32.20
N PRO A 109 -12.87 11.76 -33.45
CA PRO A 109 -13.00 12.95 -34.29
C PRO A 109 -14.50 13.26 -34.50
N PRO A 110 -14.89 14.53 -34.65
CA PRO A 110 -16.29 14.96 -34.74
C PRO A 110 -17.07 14.35 -35.91
N GLN A 111 -16.37 13.81 -36.92
CA GLN A 111 -16.98 13.12 -38.06
C GLN A 111 -17.43 11.68 -37.73
N GLU A 112 -16.88 11.08 -36.67
CA GLU A 112 -17.10 9.67 -36.30
C GLU A 112 -17.85 9.51 -34.96
N GLN A 113 -18.27 10.62 -34.34
CA GLN A 113 -19.02 10.62 -33.07
C GLN A 113 -20.36 9.87 -33.10
N HIS A 114 -20.85 9.48 -34.29
CA HIS A 114 -22.08 8.73 -34.48
C HIS A 114 -21.90 7.20 -34.46
N VAL A 115 -20.67 6.69 -34.38
CA VAL A 115 -20.40 5.26 -34.27
C VAL A 115 -20.57 4.82 -32.81
N PHE A 116 -21.31 3.74 -32.59
CA PHE A 116 -21.45 3.16 -31.26
C PHE A 116 -20.23 2.30 -30.93
N THR A 117 -19.72 2.40 -29.70
CA THR A 117 -18.60 1.56 -29.22
C THR A 117 -19.13 0.32 -28.51
N ILE A 118 -18.64 -0.86 -28.89
CA ILE A 118 -18.90 -2.13 -28.20
C ILE A 118 -17.63 -2.54 -27.46
N VAL A 119 -17.75 -2.71 -26.14
CA VAL A 119 -16.69 -3.28 -25.31
C VAL A 119 -16.91 -4.79 -25.19
N LEU A 120 -15.97 -5.57 -25.70
CA LEU A 120 -15.96 -7.02 -25.61
C LEU A 120 -14.87 -7.48 -24.65
N ASP A 121 -15.24 -8.30 -23.67
CA ASP A 121 -14.25 -9.09 -22.92
C ASP A 121 -13.55 -10.05 -23.89
N LEU A 122 -12.29 -10.37 -23.64
CA LEU A 122 -11.52 -11.36 -24.40
C LEU A 122 -11.71 -12.78 -23.83
N ASN A 123 -11.76 -12.90 -22.49
CA ASN A 123 -11.71 -14.19 -21.81
C ASN A 123 -13.10 -14.86 -21.78
N GLU A 124 -13.15 -16.15 -22.10
CA GLU A 124 -14.36 -16.99 -22.17
C GLU A 124 -15.43 -16.56 -23.20
N THR A 125 -15.26 -15.40 -23.84
CA THR A 125 -16.10 -14.84 -24.91
C THR A 125 -15.52 -15.14 -26.30
N LEU A 126 -14.34 -14.61 -26.61
CA LEU A 126 -13.65 -14.75 -27.89
C LEU A 126 -12.59 -15.84 -27.84
N VAL A 127 -11.95 -15.98 -26.68
CA VAL A 127 -10.79 -16.82 -26.48
C VAL A 127 -10.93 -17.59 -25.16
N TYR A 128 -10.56 -18.86 -25.17
CA TYR A 128 -10.50 -19.71 -23.99
C TYR A 128 -9.07 -20.18 -23.76
N SER A 129 -8.47 -19.85 -22.62
CA SER A 129 -7.12 -20.32 -22.27
C SER A 129 -7.20 -21.40 -21.20
N ASP A 130 -6.68 -22.57 -21.52
CA ASP A 130 -6.59 -23.72 -20.61
C ASP A 130 -5.12 -23.99 -20.28
N TRP A 131 -4.83 -24.24 -19.00
CA TRP A 131 -3.51 -24.68 -18.55
C TRP A 131 -3.56 -26.14 -18.12
N LYS A 132 -2.72 -26.96 -18.76
CA LYS A 132 -2.55 -28.37 -18.39
C LYS A 132 -1.10 -28.67 -18.08
N ARG A 133 -0.85 -29.41 -17.00
CA ARG A 133 0.51 -29.70 -16.53
C ARG A 133 1.38 -30.44 -17.55
N GLU A 134 0.76 -31.25 -18.42
CA GLU A 134 1.43 -31.97 -19.50
C GLU A 134 1.70 -31.12 -20.75
N ARG A 135 0.87 -30.10 -21.02
CA ARG A 135 0.83 -29.40 -22.33
C ARG A 135 1.03 -27.88 -22.24
N GLY A 136 1.13 -27.32 -21.04
CA GLY A 136 1.28 -25.88 -20.79
C GLY A 136 -0.01 -25.08 -21.01
N TRP A 137 0.17 -23.76 -21.18
CA TRP A 137 -0.89 -22.84 -21.58
C TRP A 137 -1.27 -23.06 -23.04
N ARG A 138 -2.55 -23.27 -23.31
CA ARG A 138 -3.10 -23.30 -24.67
C ARG A 138 -4.28 -22.38 -24.78
N THR A 139 -4.23 -21.56 -25.82
CA THR A 139 -5.25 -20.58 -26.14
C THR A 139 -6.08 -21.09 -27.31
N PHE A 140 -7.38 -21.24 -27.10
CA PHE A 140 -8.36 -21.71 -28.07
C PHE A 140 -9.20 -20.54 -28.54
N LYS A 141 -9.22 -20.30 -29.84
CA LYS A 141 -10.11 -19.33 -30.46
C LYS A 141 -11.51 -19.93 -30.60
N ARG A 142 -12.56 -19.19 -30.24
CA ARG A 142 -13.93 -19.63 -30.49
C ARG A 142 -14.19 -19.69 -32.02
N PRO A 143 -14.79 -20.77 -32.53
CA PRO A 143 -15.07 -20.88 -33.97
C PRO A 143 -16.03 -19.78 -34.41
N GLY A 144 -15.75 -19.15 -35.55
CA GLY A 144 -16.57 -18.06 -36.11
C GLY A 144 -16.29 -16.66 -35.55
N VAL A 145 -15.32 -16.51 -34.63
CA VAL A 145 -14.94 -15.19 -34.08
C VAL A 145 -14.51 -14.20 -35.16
N ASP A 146 -13.77 -14.64 -36.18
CA ASP A 146 -13.31 -13.75 -37.24
C ASP A 146 -14.47 -13.13 -38.03
N ALA A 147 -15.41 -13.97 -38.47
CA ALA A 147 -16.58 -13.51 -39.21
C ALA A 147 -17.49 -12.62 -38.34
N PHE A 148 -17.60 -12.93 -37.05
CA PHE A 148 -18.36 -12.12 -36.09
C PHE A 148 -17.75 -10.72 -35.93
N LEU A 149 -16.43 -10.63 -35.69
CA LEU A 149 -15.73 -9.35 -35.55
C LEU A 149 -15.75 -8.55 -36.86
N GLU A 150 -15.58 -9.19 -38.01
CA GLU A 150 -15.66 -8.53 -39.32
C GLU A 150 -17.06 -7.95 -39.59
N HIS A 151 -18.12 -8.62 -39.13
CA HIS A 151 -19.47 -8.09 -39.25
C HIS A 151 -19.70 -6.90 -38.31
N LEU A 152 -19.24 -6.99 -37.06
CA LEU A 152 -19.41 -5.91 -36.07
C LEU A 152 -18.58 -4.66 -36.38
N ALA A 153 -17.36 -4.83 -36.88
CA ALA A 153 -16.46 -3.72 -37.22
C ALA A 153 -17.03 -2.78 -38.31
N LYS A 154 -18.07 -3.21 -39.04
CA LYS A 154 -18.76 -2.36 -40.04
C LYS A 154 -19.73 -1.36 -39.41
N PHE A 155 -20.23 -1.65 -38.21
CA PHE A 155 -21.28 -0.88 -37.56
C PHE A 155 -20.83 -0.27 -36.23
N TYR A 156 -19.80 -0.84 -35.61
CA TYR A 156 -19.35 -0.50 -34.26
C TYR A 156 -17.83 -0.38 -34.19
N GLU A 157 -17.36 0.51 -33.31
CA GLU A 157 -15.99 0.50 -32.84
C GLU A 157 -15.84 -0.64 -31.82
N VAL A 158 -15.00 -1.62 -32.12
CA VAL A 158 -14.81 -2.78 -31.24
C VAL A 158 -13.62 -2.55 -30.31
N VAL A 159 -13.88 -2.42 -29.01
CA VAL A 159 -12.85 -2.31 -27.98
C VAL A 159 -12.73 -3.66 -27.27
N VAL A 160 -11.54 -4.25 -27.32
CA VAL A 160 -11.24 -5.50 -26.61
C VAL A 160 -10.70 -5.16 -25.23
N CYS A 161 -11.44 -5.54 -24.20
CA CYS A 161 -11.02 -5.41 -22.81
C CYS A 161 -10.46 -6.75 -22.31
N ILE A 162 -9.26 -6.73 -21.75
CA ILE A 162 -8.67 -7.89 -21.09
C ILE A 162 -8.73 -7.60 -19.59
N LEU A 163 -9.57 -8.36 -18.87
CA LEU A 163 -9.56 -8.31 -17.42
C LEU A 163 -8.28 -8.98 -16.91
N ILE A 164 -7.31 -8.17 -16.47
CA ILE A 164 -6.17 -8.65 -15.70
C ILE A 164 -6.67 -8.78 -14.26
N ASN A 165 -6.94 -10.00 -13.82
CA ASN A 165 -7.31 -10.35 -12.43
C ASN A 165 -6.07 -10.88 -11.71
#